data_AF-A0A2A9F6B1-F1
#
_entry.id   AF-A0A2A9F6B1-F1
#
_cell.length_a   1.000
_cell.length_b   1.000
_cell.length_c   1.000
_cell.angle_alpha   90.00
_cell.angle_beta   90.00
_cell.angle_gamma   90.00
#
_symmetry.space_group_name_H-M   'P 1'
#
loop_
_entity.id
_entity.type
_entity.pdbx_description
1 polymer ?
#
loop_
_entity_poly.entity_id
_entity_poly.type
_entity_poly.pdbx_seq_one_letter_code
_entity_poly.pdbx_strand_id
1 'polypeptide(L)' 'MLVNTPTALGNALREARKKNGLKQTELGIRQATVSSFESNPEKSTIETLFKLLAVNGLEMHIVPKGTNITETKGVVDEW' A
#
# COMPACT_ATOMS: atom_id res chain seq x y z
N MET A 1 5.48 1.42 9.06
CA MET A 1 6.57 0.74 8.31
C MET A 1 7.12 1.73 7.30
N LEU A 2 8.45 1.91 7.23
CA LEU A 2 9.06 2.74 6.20
C LEU A 2 9.22 1.90 4.92
N VAL A 3 8.72 2.40 3.79
CA VAL A 3 8.80 1.74 2.49
C VAL A 3 9.59 2.64 1.55
N ASN A 4 10.74 2.16 1.08
CA ASN A 4 11.66 2.93 0.21
C ASN A 4 12.07 2.19 -1.06
N THR A 5 11.55 0.99 -1.30
CA THR A 5 11.75 0.23 -2.54
C THR A 5 10.42 -0.29 -3.09
N PRO A 6 10.30 -0.50 -4.41
CA PRO A 6 9.10 -1.11 -4.98
C PRO A 6 8.79 -2.47 -4.35
N THR A 7 9.79 -3.33 -4.14
CA THR A 7 9.60 -4.64 -3.52
C THR A 7 9.07 -4.54 -2.09
N ALA A 8 9.57 -3.60 -1.29
CA ALA A 8 9.04 -3.37 0.05
C ALA A 8 7.57 -2.91 0.00
N LEU A 9 7.19 -2.12 -1.01
CA LEU A 9 5.80 -1.68 -1.23
C LEU A 9 4.89 -2.85 -1.61
N GLY A 10 5.32 -3.69 -2.56
CA GLY A 10 4.58 -4.89 -2.97
C GLY A 10 4.36 -5.85 -1.80
N ASN A 11 5.38 -6.08 -0.99
CA ASN A 11 5.28 -6.90 0.22
C ASN A 11 4.34 -6.30 1.26
N ALA A 12 4.45 -5.00 1.54
CA ALA A 12 3.58 -4.33 2.52
C ALA A 12 2.09 -4.44 2.13
N LEU A 13 1.77 -4.24 0.85
CA LEU A 13 0.40 -4.37 0.34
C LEU A 13 -0.09 -5.82 0.37
N ARG A 14 0.77 -6.80 0.04
CA ARG A 14 0.44 -8.22 0.13
C ARG A 14 0.11 -8.62 1.57
N GLU A 15 0.90 -8.16 2.53
CA GLU A 15 0.68 -8.47 3.94
C GLU A 15 -0.58 -7.80 4.49
N ALA A 16 -0.86 -6.55 4.10
CA ALA A 16 -2.12 -5.89 4.42
C ALA A 16 -3.33 -6.65 3.87
N ARG A 17 -3.26 -7.11 2.61
CA ARG A 17 -4.33 -7.92 2.00
C ARG A 17 -4.58 -9.21 2.78
N LYS A 18 -3.52 -9.94 3.12
CA LYS A 18 -3.63 -11.16 3.92
C LYS A 18 -4.20 -10.89 5.31
N LYS A 19 -3.79 -9.80 5.96
CA LYS A 19 -4.30 -9.38 7.28
C LYS A 19 -5.81 -9.10 7.24
N ASN A 20 -6.29 -8.55 6.13
CA ASN A 20 -7.72 -8.32 5.89
C ASN A 20 -8.47 -9.59 5.44
N GLY A 21 -7.81 -10.75 5.32
CA GLY A 21 -8.43 -12.00 4.88
C GLY A 21 -8.82 -12.05 3.40
N LEU A 22 -8.37 -11.07 2.60
CA LEU A 22 -8.77 -10.91 1.21
C LEU A 22 -7.94 -11.79 0.28
N LYS A 23 -8.59 -12.44 -0.68
CA LYS A 23 -7.96 -13.09 -1.83
C LYS A 23 -7.67 -12.07 -2.92
N GLN A 24 -6.72 -12.38 -3.80
CA GLN A 24 -6.38 -11.50 -4.92
C GLN A 24 -7.57 -11.25 -5.88
N THR A 25 -8.52 -12.18 -5.95
CA THR A 25 -9.75 -12.07 -6.76
C THR A 25 -10.81 -11.16 -6.15
N GLU A 26 -10.72 -10.87 -4.86
CA GLU A 26 -11.72 -10.09 -4.12
C GLU A 26 -11.44 -8.58 -4.16
N LEU A 27 -10.37 -8.17 -4.86
CA LEU A 27 -9.93 -6.78 -4.88
C LEU A 27 -10.59 -5.90 -5.95
N GLY A 28 -11.51 -6.43 -6.76
CA GLY A 28 -12.14 -5.67 -7.85
C GLY A 28 -11.19 -5.26 -9.00
N ILE A 29 -9.94 -5.73 -8.98
CA ILE A 29 -8.93 -5.58 -10.02
C ILE A 29 -8.64 -6.98 -10.58
N ARG A 30 -8.19 -7.09 -11.83
CA ARG A 30 -7.75 -8.37 -12.41
C ARG A 30 -6.73 -9.03 -11.47
N GLN A 31 -6.98 -10.29 -11.10
CA GLN A 31 -6.11 -11.05 -10.20
C GLN A 31 -4.65 -11.10 -10.69
N ALA A 32 -4.43 -11.21 -12.01
CA ALA A 32 -3.10 -11.17 -12.60
C ALA A 32 -2.37 -9.84 -12.34
N THR A 33 -3.10 -8.72 -12.33
CA THR A 33 -2.55 -7.40 -12.01
C THR A 33 -2.15 -7.31 -10.55
N VAL A 34 -2.97 -7.82 -9.63
CA VAL A 34 -2.64 -7.91 -8.20
C VAL A 34 -1.39 -8.78 -8.00
N SER A 35 -1.37 -9.96 -8.61
CA SER A 35 -0.25 -10.89 -8.50
C SER A 35 1.04 -10.29 -9.06
N SER A 36 0.98 -9.64 -10.23
CA SER A 36 2.11 -8.92 -10.83
C SER A 36 2.58 -7.78 -9.95
N PHE A 37 1.68 -7.04 -9.30
CA PHE A 37 2.06 -5.98 -8.36
C PHE A 37 2.78 -6.55 -7.13
N GLU A 38 2.22 -7.61 -6.53
CA GLU A 38 2.77 -8.23 -5.32
C GLU A 38 4.12 -8.91 -5.54
N SER A 39 4.41 -9.37 -6.77
CA SER A 39 5.64 -10.09 -7.11
C SER A 39 6.66 -9.24 -7.86
N ASN A 40 6.22 -8.31 -8.71
CA ASN A 40 7.06 -7.47 -9.56
C ASN A 40 6.51 -6.02 -9.63
N PRO A 41 6.56 -5.28 -8.52
CA PRO A 41 5.98 -3.93 -8.41
C PRO A 41 6.65 -2.88 -9.30
N GLU A 42 7.88 -3.10 -9.77
CA GLU A 42 8.64 -2.14 -10.60
C GLU A 42 7.96 -1.77 -11.93
N LYS A 43 7.18 -2.70 -12.49
CA LYS A 43 6.45 -2.48 -13.75
C LYS A 43 5.01 -2.02 -13.54
N SER A 44 4.60 -1.83 -12.30
CA SER A 44 3.23 -1.46 -11.97
C SER A 44 3.01 0.04 -12.08
N THR A 45 1.81 0.43 -12.48
CA THR A 45 1.44 1.85 -12.57
C THR A 45 1.09 2.41 -11.19
N ILE A 46 1.28 3.73 -11.03
CA ILE A 46 0.84 4.47 -9.84
C ILE A 46 -0.69 4.33 -9.66
N GLU A 47 -1.45 4.27 -10.77
CA GLU A 47 -2.89 4.01 -10.72
C GLU A 47 -3.22 2.66 -10.06
N THR A 48 -2.48 1.60 -10.40
CA THR A 48 -2.68 0.27 -9.79
C THR A 48 -2.38 0.30 -8.30
N LEU A 49 -1.32 1.01 -7.90
CA LEU A 49 -0.98 1.23 -6.50
C LEU A 49 -2.14 1.88 -5.74
N PHE A 50 -2.71 2.98 -6.23
CA PHE A 50 -3.80 3.66 -5.53
C PHE A 50 -5.08 2.81 -5.46
N LYS A 51 -5.40 2.04 -6.51
CA LYS A 51 -6.52 1.08 -6.45
C LYS A 51 -6.29 0.02 -5.37
N LEU A 52 -5.07 -0.52 -5.27
CA LEU A 52 -4.74 -1.50 -4.23
C LEU A 52 -4.79 -0.90 -2.83
N LEU A 53 -4.30 0.32 -2.63
CA LEU A 53 -4.39 1.03 -1.36
C LEU A 53 -5.86 1.21 -0.93
N ALA A 54 -6.70 1.74 -1.82
CA ALA A 54 -8.11 1.99 -1.54
C ALA A 54 -8.86 0.71 -1.12
N VAL A 55 -8.65 -0.39 -1.84
CA VAL A 55 -9.33 -1.67 -1.55
C VAL A 55 -8.83 -2.31 -0.25
N ASN A 56 -7.56 -2.09 0.11
CA ASN A 56 -7.03 -2.55 1.38
C ASN A 56 -7.34 -1.62 2.55
N GLY A 57 -8.05 -0.50 2.32
CA GLY A 57 -8.32 0.51 3.34
C GLY A 57 -7.05 1.19 3.85
N LEU A 58 -6.07 1.40 2.98
CA LEU A 58 -4.77 1.98 3.31
C LEU A 58 -4.61 3.36 2.67
N GLU A 59 -3.86 4.21 3.36
CA GLU A 59 -3.40 5.51 2.86
C GLU A 59 -1.88 5.56 2.80
N MET A 60 -1.34 6.44 1.95
CA MET A 60 0.09 6.64 1.77
C MET A 60 0.47 8.06 2.19
N HIS A 61 1.47 8.16 3.06
CA HIS A 61 2.09 9.42 3.45
C HIS A 61 3.50 9.52 2.89
N ILE A 62 3.80 10.63 2.21
CA ILE A 62 5.16 10.97 1.77
C ILE A 62 5.79 11.84 2.85
N VAL A 63 6.96 11.43 3.34
CA VAL A 63 7.67 12.11 4.43
C VAL A 63 9.13 12.41 4.04
N PRO A 64 9.76 13.45 4.61
CA PRO A 64 11.18 13.70 4.40
C PRO A 64 12.04 12.50 4.87
N LYS A 65 13.12 12.23 4.14
CA LYS A 65 14.08 11.17 4.49
C LYS A 65 14.73 11.46 5.85
N GLY A 66 14.78 10.45 6.73
CA GLY A 66 15.34 10.59 8.08
C GLY A 66 14.33 11.03 9.15
N THR A 67 13.06 11.25 8.77
CA THR A 67 11.99 11.49 9.73
C THR A 67 11.65 10.20 10.48
N ASN A 68 11.69 10.22 11.81
CA ASN A 68 11.07 9.16 12.61
C ASN A 68 9.56 9.26 12.47
N ILE A 69 8.98 8.39 11.65
CA ILE A 69 7.52 8.21 11.54
C ILE A 69 7.00 7.56 12.83
N THR A 70 6.90 8.37 13.88
CA THR A 70 6.09 8.05 15.07
C THR A 70 4.64 8.12 14.64
N GLU A 71 3.80 7.16 15.05
CA GLU A 71 2.37 7.15 14.71
C GLU A 71 1.75 8.52 14.97
N THR A 72 1.45 9.26 13.90
CA THR A 72 0.69 10.49 14.01
C THR A 72 -0.73 10.08 14.40
N LYS A 73 -1.02 9.99 15.70
CA LYS A 73 -2.38 10.18 16.18
C LYS A 73 -2.77 11.56 15.68
N GLY A 74 -3.69 11.60 14.70
CA GLY A 74 -4.07 12.82 14.02
C GLY A 74 -4.24 13.96 15.02
N VAL A 75 -3.41 14.99 14.86
CA VAL A 75 -3.72 16.28 15.47
C VAL A 75 -4.96 16.75 14.73
N VAL A 76 -6.11 16.64 15.40
CA VAL A 76 -7.30 17.38 15.01
C VAL A 76 -6.91 18.83 15.25
N ASP A 77 -6.51 19.51 14.20
CA ASP A 77 -6.22 20.94 14.25
C ASP A 77 -7.59 21.64 14.30
N GLU A 78 -8.05 21.94 15.52
CA GLU A 78 -9.23 22.76 15.76
C GLU A 78 -8.89 24.22 15.40
N TRP A 79 -9.42 24.67 14.26
CA TRP A 79 -9.52 26.10 13.90
C TRP A 79 -10.99 26.46 13.70
#